data_AF-A0A2A6P510-F1
#
_entry.id   AF-A0A2A6P510-F1
#
_cell.length_a   1.000
_cell.length_b   1.000
_cell.length_c   1.000
_cell.angle_alpha   90.00
_cell.angle_beta   90.00
_cell.angle_gamma   90.00
#
_symmetry.space_group_name_H-M   'P 1'
#
loop_
_entity.id
_entity.type
_entity.pdbx_description
1 polymer ?
#
loop_
_entity_poly.entity_id
_entity_poly.type
_entity_poly.pdbx_seq_one_letter_code
_entity_poly.pdbx_strand_id
1 'polypeptide(L)'
;MKRERAAALVSRAKGLASEIRWLLGLLLSAILLFPESSAPADVSQGAQIAATCASCHDPTGGGQAIPPIAALDEQAIVKAMLAFRASESPSLVMHAVALSLSDDELAATARYLADRANAGRQP
;
A
#
# COMPACT_ATOMS: atom_id res chain seq x y z
N MET A 1 60.46 -12.28 -40.65
CA MET A 1 60.59 -11.33 -39.51
C MET A 1 59.55 -10.21 -39.42
N LYS A 2 59.45 -9.19 -40.31
CA LYS A 2 58.47 -8.07 -40.11
C LYS A 2 57.00 -8.49 -40.21
N ARG A 3 56.67 -9.41 -41.13
CA ARG A 3 55.30 -9.90 -41.37
C ARG A 3 54.76 -10.79 -40.23
N GLU A 4 55.64 -11.51 -39.55
CA GLU A 4 55.29 -12.41 -38.44
C GLU A 4 54.95 -11.63 -37.16
N ARG A 5 55.64 -10.50 -36.93
CA ARG A 5 55.35 -9.59 -35.81
C ARG A 5 53.98 -8.91 -35.97
N ALA A 6 53.55 -8.62 -37.20
CA ALA A 6 52.23 -8.04 -37.48
C ALA A 6 51.09 -9.04 -37.25
N ALA A 7 51.26 -10.31 -37.62
CA ALA A 7 50.27 -11.36 -37.40
C ALA A 7 50.02 -11.65 -35.91
N ALA A 8 51.08 -11.61 -35.09
CA ALA A 8 50.98 -11.81 -33.64
C ALA A 8 50.20 -10.69 -32.93
N LEU A 9 50.31 -9.45 -33.41
CA LEU A 9 49.56 -8.31 -32.88
C LEU A 9 48.06 -8.39 -33.23
N VAL A 10 47.73 -8.80 -34.45
CA VAL A 10 46.34 -9.01 -34.89
C VAL A 10 45.67 -10.16 -34.13
N SER A 11 46.42 -11.23 -33.84
CA SER A 11 45.92 -12.36 -33.03
C SER A 11 45.62 -11.95 -31.59
N ARG A 12 46.50 -11.16 -30.94
CA ARG A 12 46.26 -10.62 -29.59
C ARG A 12 45.09 -9.64 -29.53
N ALA A 13 44.89 -8.80 -30.55
CA ALA A 13 43.76 -7.88 -30.63
C ALA A 13 42.41 -8.60 -30.80
N LYS A 14 42.38 -9.69 -31.57
CA LYS A 14 41.17 -10.54 -31.72
C LYS A 14 40.80 -11.26 -30.43
N GLY A 15 41.79 -11.72 -29.66
CA GLY A 15 41.57 -12.32 -28.34
C GLY A 15 40.97 -11.32 -27.35
N LEU A 16 41.50 -10.09 -27.28
CA LEU A 16 40.94 -9.05 -26.40
C LEU A 16 39.49 -8.69 -26.76
N ALA A 17 39.13 -8.67 -28.05
CA ALA A 17 37.77 -8.40 -28.50
C ALA A 17 36.79 -9.57 -28.24
N SER A 18 37.27 -10.82 -28.23
CA SER A 18 36.43 -11.97 -27.84
C SER A 18 36.14 -11.98 -26.34
N GLU A 19 37.11 -11.65 -25.49
CA GLU A 19 36.91 -11.57 -24.04
C GLU A 19 35.91 -10.46 -23.66
N ILE A 20 36.02 -9.28 -24.28
CA ILE A 20 35.08 -8.17 -24.04
C ILE A 20 33.65 -8.54 -24.45
N ARG A 21 33.49 -9.33 -25.53
CA ARG A 21 32.18 -9.80 -25.99
C ARG A 21 31.57 -10.86 -25.06
N TRP A 22 32.39 -11.72 -24.47
CA TRP A 22 31.95 -12.66 -23.42
C TRP A 22 31.57 -11.93 -22.13
N LEU A 23 32.36 -10.94 -21.72
CA LEU A 23 32.07 -10.14 -20.53
C LEU A 23 30.80 -9.29 -20.70
N LEU A 24 30.59 -8.64 -21.86
CA LEU A 24 29.34 -7.93 -22.14
C LEU A 24 28.14 -8.88 -22.20
N GLY A 25 28.31 -10.07 -22.78
CA GLY A 25 27.27 -11.09 -22.84
C GLY A 25 26.84 -11.56 -21.44
N LEU A 26 27.81 -11.86 -20.56
CA LEU A 26 27.57 -12.26 -19.18
C LEU A 26 26.89 -11.16 -18.35
N LEU A 27 27.30 -9.90 -18.53
CA LEU A 27 26.71 -8.74 -17.86
C LEU A 27 25.26 -8.50 -18.30
N LEU A 28 24.94 -8.73 -19.58
CA LEU A 28 23.59 -8.56 -20.12
C LEU A 28 22.63 -9.69 -19.65
N SER A 29 23.13 -10.93 -19.53
CA SER A 29 22.33 -12.05 -19.01
C SER A 29 22.04 -11.98 -17.51
N ALA A 30 22.88 -11.30 -16.71
CA ALA A 30 22.63 -11.12 -15.28
C ALA A 30 21.45 -10.18 -14.96
N ILE A 31 21.08 -9.30 -15.89
CA ILE A 31 19.97 -8.34 -15.72
C ILE A 31 18.59 -9.02 -15.72
N LEU A 32 18.48 -10.23 -16.28
CA LEU A 32 17.23 -10.99 -16.30
C LEU A 32 16.97 -11.78 -15.02
N LEU A 33 17.91 -11.79 -14.07
CA LEU A 33 17.78 -12.49 -12.78
C LEU A 33 17.43 -11.55 -11.62
N PHE A 34 17.19 -10.26 -11.86
CA PHE A 34 16.67 -9.38 -10.83
C PHE A 34 15.20 -9.71 -10.57
N PRO A 35 14.84 -10.28 -9.41
CA PRO A 35 13.43 -10.43 -9.07
C PRO A 35 12.80 -9.04 -9.06
N GLU A 36 11.68 -8.89 -9.75
CA GLU A 36 10.86 -7.69 -9.63
C GLU A 36 10.50 -7.56 -8.14
N SER A 37 10.92 -6.46 -7.53
CA SER A 37 10.70 -6.25 -6.11
C SER A 37 9.19 -6.07 -5.91
N SER A 38 8.51 -7.09 -5.39
CA SER A 38 7.12 -6.98 -4.97
C SER A 38 7.04 -5.93 -3.87
N ALA A 39 6.71 -4.69 -4.23
CA ALA A 39 6.42 -3.67 -3.25
C ALA A 39 5.26 -4.14 -2.35
N PRO A 40 5.28 -3.83 -1.04
CA PRO A 40 4.15 -4.13 -0.18
C PRO A 40 2.90 -3.48 -0.75
N ALA A 41 1.77 -4.20 -0.71
CA ALA A 41 0.48 -3.67 -1.13
C ALA A 41 0.21 -2.36 -0.39
N ASP A 42 0.02 -1.27 -1.14
CA ASP A 42 -0.26 0.05 -0.58
C ASP A 42 -1.57 -0.02 0.23
N VAL A 43 -1.48 0.19 1.54
CA VAL A 43 -2.64 0.16 2.42
C VAL A 43 -3.34 1.50 2.26
N SER A 44 -4.56 1.49 1.72
CA SER A 44 -5.34 2.72 1.49
C SER A 44 -5.43 3.59 2.75
N GLN A 45 -5.39 4.91 2.60
CA GLN A 45 -5.52 5.86 3.71
C GLN A 45 -6.77 5.58 4.57
N GLY A 46 -7.90 5.25 3.95
CA GLY A 46 -9.12 4.87 4.64
C GLY A 46 -8.94 3.66 5.56
N ALA A 47 -8.18 2.65 5.12
CA ALA A 47 -7.84 1.47 5.91
C ALA A 47 -6.92 1.79 7.09
N GLN A 48 -5.95 2.68 6.89
CA GLN A 48 -5.02 3.12 7.95
C GLN A 48 -5.78 3.85 9.06
N ILE A 49 -6.65 4.78 8.71
CA ILE A 49 -7.48 5.52 9.68
C ILE A 49 -8.48 4.58 10.34
N ALA A 50 -9.14 3.69 9.59
CA ALA A 50 -10.11 2.74 10.12
C ALA A 50 -9.52 1.80 11.18
N ALA A 51 -8.21 1.49 11.10
CA ALA A 51 -7.54 0.70 12.13
C ALA A 51 -7.57 1.37 13.51
N THR A 52 -7.61 2.70 13.58
CA THR A 52 -7.75 3.43 14.84
C THR A 52 -9.14 3.30 15.44
N CYS A 53 -10.18 3.16 14.60
CA CYS A 53 -11.57 3.02 15.06
C CYS A 53 -11.75 1.72 15.87
N ALA A 54 -11.07 0.64 15.46
CA ALA A 54 -11.12 -0.67 16.11
C ALA A 54 -10.51 -0.68 17.53
N SER A 55 -9.79 0.37 17.93
CA SER A 55 -9.26 0.50 19.30
C SER A 55 -10.36 0.76 20.34
N CYS A 56 -11.51 1.28 19.90
CA CYS A 56 -12.67 1.56 20.77
C CYS A 56 -13.94 0.85 20.29
N HIS A 57 -14.15 0.76 18.97
CA HIS A 57 -15.34 0.18 18.37
C HIS A 57 -15.07 -1.27 17.99
N ASP A 58 -15.37 -2.16 18.94
CA ASP A 58 -15.22 -3.60 18.73
C ASP A 58 -16.11 -4.08 17.55
N PRO A 59 -15.55 -4.73 16.52
CA PRO A 59 -16.30 -5.17 15.36
C PRO A 59 -17.25 -6.34 15.66
N THR A 60 -17.05 -7.05 16.77
CA THR A 60 -17.90 -8.17 17.21
C THR A 60 -19.06 -7.75 18.10
N GLY A 61 -19.13 -6.47 18.48
CA GLY A 61 -20.21 -5.92 19.30
C GLY A 61 -20.16 -6.32 20.78
N GLY A 62 -19.02 -6.84 21.26
CA GLY A 62 -18.85 -7.30 22.64
C GLY A 62 -18.76 -6.19 23.70
N GLY A 63 -18.63 -4.92 23.28
CA GLY A 63 -18.49 -3.76 24.15
C GLY A 63 -19.85 -3.13 24.53
N GLN A 64 -20.29 -3.32 25.76
CA GLN A 64 -21.59 -2.86 26.26
C GLN A 64 -21.79 -1.32 26.25
N ALA A 65 -20.72 -0.54 26.04
CA ALA A 65 -20.72 0.92 26.12
C ALA A 65 -20.41 1.64 24.80
N ILE A 66 -19.79 0.97 23.83
CA ILE A 66 -19.38 1.58 22.55
C ILE A 66 -20.00 0.77 21.42
N PRO A 67 -20.88 1.37 20.60
CA PRO A 67 -21.61 0.65 19.57
C PRO A 67 -20.66 0.17 18.45
N PRO A 68 -20.89 -1.03 17.87
CA PRO A 68 -20.10 -1.50 16.74
C PRO A 68 -20.35 -0.63 15.51
N ILE A 69 -19.28 -0.27 14.79
CA ILE A 69 -19.38 0.43 13.49
C ILE A 69 -19.67 -0.55 12.35
N ALA A 70 -19.37 -1.84 12.54
CA ALA A 70 -19.46 -2.89 11.52
C ALA A 70 -20.88 -3.19 11.00
N ALA A 71 -21.92 -2.54 11.54
CA ALA A 71 -23.29 -2.68 11.06
C ALA A 71 -23.75 -1.53 10.14
N LEU A 72 -22.99 -0.43 10.07
CA LEU A 72 -23.36 0.80 9.37
C LEU A 72 -22.88 0.79 7.91
N ASP A 73 -23.69 1.34 7.02
CA ASP A 73 -23.26 1.66 5.64
C ASP A 73 -22.47 2.98 5.60
N GLU A 74 -21.85 3.26 4.45
CA GLU A 74 -21.00 4.44 4.25
C GLU A 74 -21.75 5.74 4.56
N GLN A 75 -23.00 5.88 4.10
CA GLN A 75 -23.79 7.10 4.29
C GLN A 75 -24.14 7.31 5.76
N ALA A 76 -24.47 6.24 6.48
CA ALA A 76 -24.74 6.27 7.91
C ALA A 76 -23.50 6.69 8.71
N ILE A 77 -22.32 6.18 8.35
CA ILE A 77 -21.05 6.57 8.99
C ILE A 77 -20.77 8.05 8.74
N VAL A 78 -20.86 8.51 7.48
CA VAL A 78 -20.64 9.92 7.13
C VAL A 78 -21.59 10.82 7.90
N LYS A 79 -22.88 10.51 7.90
CA LYS A 79 -23.90 11.28 8.60
C LYS A 79 -23.63 11.36 10.10
N ALA A 80 -23.26 10.24 10.74
CA ALA A 80 -22.93 10.23 12.16
C ALA A 80 -21.71 11.10 12.48
N MET A 81 -20.64 10.98 11.68
CA MET A 81 -19.42 11.77 11.86
C MET A 81 -19.68 13.28 11.67
N LEU A 82 -20.49 13.65 10.69
CA LEU A 82 -20.91 15.04 10.50
C LEU A 82 -21.73 15.58 11.68
N ALA A 83 -22.65 14.78 12.22
CA ALA A 83 -23.43 15.14 13.41
C ALA A 83 -22.52 15.31 14.65
N PHE A 84 -21.53 14.43 14.85
CA PHE A 84 -20.54 14.61 15.90
C PHE A 84 -19.70 15.87 15.69
N ARG A 85 -19.27 16.15 14.47
CA ARG A 85 -18.50 17.36 14.13
C ARG A 85 -19.28 18.65 14.41
N ALA A 86 -20.58 18.65 14.10
CA ALA A 86 -21.51 19.75 14.37
C ALA A 86 -21.96 19.84 15.83
N SER A 87 -21.52 18.92 16.70
CA SER A 87 -21.96 18.82 18.09
C SER A 87 -23.48 18.60 18.24
N GLU A 88 -24.11 17.98 17.24
CA GLU A 88 -25.54 17.64 17.21
C GLU A 88 -25.82 16.27 17.86
N SER A 89 -24.77 15.47 18.08
CA SER A 89 -24.86 14.15 18.70
C SER A 89 -24.02 14.09 19.98
N PRO A 90 -24.54 13.52 21.09
CA PRO A 90 -23.87 13.55 22.38
C PRO A 90 -22.71 12.55 22.42
N SER A 91 -21.49 13.02 22.14
CA SER A 91 -20.24 12.31 22.44
C SER A 91 -19.03 13.25 22.32
N LEU A 92 -18.38 13.58 23.44
CA LEU A 92 -17.17 14.40 23.42
C LEU A 92 -15.99 13.69 22.73
N VAL A 93 -15.90 12.36 22.90
CA VAL A 93 -14.86 11.55 22.27
C VAL A 93 -15.01 11.56 20.76
N MET A 94 -16.23 11.27 20.27
CA MET A 94 -16.47 11.26 18.82
C MET A 94 -16.48 12.65 18.21
N HIS A 95 -16.83 13.70 18.96
CA HIS A 95 -16.65 15.09 18.52
C HIS A 95 -15.18 15.39 18.22
N ALA A 96 -14.26 15.02 19.13
CA ALA A 96 -12.83 15.20 18.91
C ALA A 96 -12.30 14.37 17.72
N VAL A 97 -12.74 13.11 17.59
CA VAL A 97 -12.38 12.25 16.44
C VAL A 97 -12.92 12.83 15.12
N ALA A 98 -14.14 13.34 15.11
CA ALA A 98 -14.72 13.93 13.91
C ALA A 98 -14.04 15.24 13.50
N LEU A 99 -13.52 16.01 14.45
CA LEU A 99 -12.73 17.21 14.17
C LEU A 99 -11.31 16.92 13.68
N SER A 100 -10.77 15.73 13.97
CA SER A 100 -9.42 15.36 13.52
C SER A 100 -9.36 14.86 12.08
N LEU A 101 -10.50 14.62 11.43
CA LEU A 101 -10.57 14.12 10.06
C LEU A 101 -10.96 15.24 9.09
N SER A 102 -10.24 15.33 7.98
CA SER A 102 -10.70 16.08 6.79
C SER A 102 -11.90 15.39 6.13
N ASP A 103 -12.61 16.10 5.25
CA ASP A 103 -13.75 15.54 4.51
C ASP A 103 -13.33 14.34 3.64
N ASP A 104 -12.16 14.40 3.01
CA ASP A 104 -11.63 13.32 2.17
C ASP A 104 -11.26 12.09 3.01
N GLU A 105 -10.64 12.29 4.17
CA GLU A 105 -10.31 11.22 5.11
C GLU A 105 -11.56 10.56 5.67
N LEU A 106 -12.56 11.35 6.07
CA LEU A 106 -13.84 10.87 6.55
C LEU A 106 -14.52 10.01 5.47
N ALA A 107 -14.58 10.49 4.22
CA ALA A 107 -15.15 9.74 3.11
C ALA A 107 -14.39 8.44 2.84
N ALA A 108 -13.04 8.48 2.81
CA ALA A 108 -12.21 7.32 2.58
C ALA A 108 -12.37 6.26 3.69
N THR A 109 -12.41 6.68 4.95
CA THR A 109 -12.60 5.82 6.12
C THR A 109 -14.01 5.23 6.16
N ALA A 110 -15.04 6.03 5.88
CA ALA A 110 -16.43 5.57 5.86
C ALA A 110 -16.64 4.47 4.81
N ARG A 111 -16.12 4.68 3.59
CA ARG A 111 -16.15 3.68 2.52
C ARG A 111 -15.47 2.38 2.92
N TYR A 112 -14.25 2.47 3.48
CA TYR A 112 -13.51 1.28 3.90
C TYR A 112 -14.23 0.51 5.02
N LEU A 113 -14.78 1.20 6.02
CA LEU A 113 -15.52 0.57 7.12
C LEU A 113 -16.80 -0.10 6.64
N ALA A 114 -17.52 0.53 5.71
CA ALA A 114 -18.71 -0.06 5.09
C ALA A 114 -18.38 -1.31 4.26
N ASP A 115 -17.30 -1.29 3.48
CA ASP A 115 -16.85 -2.46 2.72
C ASP A 115 -16.49 -3.63 3.64
N ARG A 116 -15.84 -3.34 4.77
CA ARG A 116 -15.50 -4.35 5.80
C ARG A 116 -16.73 -4.91 6.51
N ALA A 117 -17.69 -4.05 6.83
CA ALA A 117 -18.99 -4.43 7.38
C ALA A 117 -19.75 -5.39 6.46
N ASN A 118 -19.74 -5.11 5.16
CA ASN A 118 -20.36 -5.97 4.14
C ASN A 118 -19.63 -7.30 3.96
N ALA A 119 -18.28 -7.30 4.03
CA ALA A 119 -17.49 -8.53 3.93
C ALA A 119 -17.73 -9.50 5.10
N GLY A 120 -18.03 -8.99 6.31
CA GLY A 120 -18.42 -9.79 7.48
C GLY A 120 -19.89 -10.22 7.51
N ARG A 121 -20.73 -9.66 6.63
CA ARG A 121 -22.17 -9.97 6.49
C ARG A 121 -22.45 -11.06 5.44
N GLN A 122 -21.42 -11.67 4.86
CA GLN A 122 -21.60 -12.79 3.94
C GLN A 122 -22.38 -13.91 4.64
N PRO A 123 -23.45 -14.45 4.01
CA PRO A 123 -24.46 -15.29 4.65
C PRO A 123 -23.92 -16.60 5.22
#